data_AF-A0A2U1THQ3-F1
#
_entry.id   AF-A0A2U1THQ3-F1
#
_cell.length_a   1.000
_cell.length_b   1.000
_cell.length_c   1.000
_cell.angle_alpha   90.00
_cell.angle_beta   90.00
_cell.angle_gamma   90.00
#
_symmetry.space_group_name_H-M   'P 1'
#
loop_
_entity.id
_entity.type
_entity.pdbx_description
1 polymer ?
#
loop_
_entity_poly.entity_id
_entity_poly.type
_entity_poly.pdbx_seq_one_letter_code
_entity_poly.pdbx_strand_id
1 'polypeptide(L)'
;MFFGLTFEKLLIIGVIAVFLLGPERLPTYAAQLARLIRSLRDMAQGAKERMREEMGPEFDEVDWKKLDPRQYDPRRIIREALLDDSPPEPVIAPPSFDKAAAVPTDDDDVVWQKPRTSRASDRQRQILEGNAVAPPPFDLEAT
;
A
#
# COMPACT_ATOMS: atom_id res chain seq x y z
N MET A 1 0.77 23.45 17.82
CA MET A 1 2.13 23.48 17.26
C MET A 1 2.00 23.39 15.74
N PHE A 2 1.83 24.52 15.06
CA PHE A 2 1.90 24.50 13.59
C PHE A 2 3.34 24.15 13.21
N PHE A 3 3.50 23.20 12.28
CA PHE A 3 4.78 22.72 11.76
C PHE A 3 5.78 23.87 11.69
N GLY A 4 7.00 23.67 12.20
CA GLY A 4 8.04 24.68 12.26
C GLY A 4 8.58 25.13 10.89
N LEU A 5 7.74 25.20 9.85
CA LEU A 5 7.97 25.79 8.55
C LEU A 5 7.54 27.26 8.58
N THR A 6 8.45 28.12 9.02
CA THR A 6 8.32 29.57 8.86
C THR A 6 8.86 29.99 7.50
N PHE A 7 8.47 31.17 7.02
CA PHE A 7 8.96 31.72 5.75
C PHE A 7 10.50 31.75 5.68
N GLU A 8 11.14 32.16 6.77
CA GLU A 8 12.60 32.14 6.95
C GLU A 8 13.20 30.75 6.66
N LYS A 9 12.59 29.70 7.20
CA LYS A 9 13.09 28.32 7.02
C LYS A 9 12.87 27.81 5.60
N LEU A 10 11.77 28.19 4.95
CA LEU A 10 11.57 27.91 3.52
C LEU A 10 12.65 28.59 2.66
N LEU A 11 13.02 29.83 2.99
CA LEU A 11 14.10 30.54 2.31
C LEU A 11 15.45 29.84 2.50
N ILE A 12 15.77 29.43 3.74
CA ILE A 12 16.98 28.64 4.04
C ILE A 12 17.01 27.34 3.23
N ILE A 13 15.91 26.59 3.20
CA ILE A 13 15.81 25.35 2.40
C ILE A 13 15.99 25.65 0.90
N GLY A 14 15.42 26.74 0.40
CA GLY A 14 15.59 27.17 -0.99
C GLY A 14 17.05 27.46 -1.32
N VAL A 15 17.76 28.20 -0.46
CA VAL A 15 19.19 28.48 -0.63
C VAL A 15 20.00 27.18 -0.63
N ILE A 16 19.74 26.27 0.32
CA ILE A 16 20.39 24.96 0.38
C ILE A 16 20.14 24.17 -0.92
N ALA A 17 18.90 24.12 -1.40
CA ALA A 17 18.56 23.45 -2.65
C ALA A 17 19.30 24.05 -3.86
N VAL A 18 19.45 25.38 -3.91
CA VAL A 18 20.24 26.06 -4.95
C VAL A 18 21.70 25.64 -4.91
N PHE A 19 22.29 25.49 -3.72
CA PHE A 19 23.67 25.02 -3.60
C PHE A 19 23.85 23.55 -3.98
N LEU A 20 22.91 22.66 -3.61
CA LEU A 20 23.02 21.24 -3.92
C LEU A 20 22.79 20.94 -5.41
N LEU A 21 21.76 21.52 -6.02
CA LEU A 21 21.40 21.27 -7.42
C LEU A 21 22.10 22.22 -8.40
N GLY A 22 22.45 23.42 -7.94
CA GLY A 22 22.93 24.53 -8.76
C GLY A 22 21.79 25.47 -9.20
N PRO A 23 22.03 26.80 -9.23
CA PRO A 23 21.01 27.80 -9.60
C PRO A 23 20.52 27.65 -11.05
N GLU A 24 21.36 27.16 -11.95
CA GLU A 24 21.02 26.95 -13.37
C GLU A 24 20.09 25.75 -13.59
N ARG A 25 20.18 24.72 -12.72
CA ARG A 25 19.47 23.45 -12.89
C ARG A 25 18.08 23.49 -12.25
N LEU A 26 17.93 24.17 -11.11
CA LEU A 26 16.66 24.32 -10.40
C LEU A 26 15.49 24.82 -11.25
N PRO A 27 15.58 25.92 -12.02
CA PRO A 27 14.46 26.40 -12.83
C PRO A 27 14.05 25.38 -13.89
N THR A 28 15.03 24.64 -14.43
CA THR A 28 14.77 23.56 -15.39
C THR A 28 13.96 22.43 -14.75
N TYR A 29 14.36 21.95 -13.57
CA TYR A 29 13.63 20.90 -12.85
C TYR A 29 12.26 21.38 -12.33
N ALA A 30 12.17 22.60 -11.83
CA ALA A 30 10.90 23.21 -11.42
C ALA A 30 9.93 23.31 -12.61
N ALA A 31 10.41 23.68 -13.80
CA ALA A 31 9.61 23.70 -15.01
C ALA A 31 9.12 22.29 -15.42
N GLN A 32 9.97 21.27 -15.28
CA GLN A 32 9.57 19.87 -15.54
C GLN A 32 8.50 19.40 -14.56
N LEU A 33 8.67 19.67 -13.26
CA LEU A 33 7.69 19.36 -12.23
C LEU A 33 6.37 20.10 -12.47
N ALA A 34 6.42 21.38 -12.82
CA ALA A 34 5.24 22.17 -13.12
C ALA A 34 4.45 21.60 -14.31
N ARG A 35 5.16 21.16 -15.37
CA ARG A 35 4.54 20.46 -16.51
C ARG A 35 3.87 19.16 -16.07
N LEU A 36 4.55 18.36 -15.24
CA LEU A 36 4.01 17.11 -14.71
C LEU A 36 2.75 17.33 -13.86
N ILE A 37 2.79 18.30 -12.95
CA ILE A 37 1.63 18.66 -12.11
C ILE A 37 0.47 19.13 -12.99
N ARG A 38 0.75 19.91 -14.04
CA ARG A 38 -0.28 20.35 -14.98
C ARG A 38 -0.89 19.19 -15.75
N SER A 39 -0.08 18.29 -16.30
CA SER A 39 -0.60 17.11 -16.98
C SER A 39 -1.40 16.21 -16.05
N LEU A 40 -0.95 16.06 -14.80
CA LEU A 40 -1.68 15.28 -13.78
C LEU A 40 -3.03 15.93 -13.47
N ARG A 41 -3.07 17.25 -13.34
CA ARG A 41 -4.32 18.01 -13.14
C ARG A 41 -5.26 17.85 -14.32
N ASP A 42 -4.77 18.02 -15.54
CA ASP A 42 -5.58 17.93 -16.76
C ASP A 42 -6.13 16.49 -16.92
N MET A 43 -5.32 15.47 -16.62
CA MET A 43 -5.74 14.07 -16.60
C MET A 43 -6.80 13.80 -15.52
N ALA A 44 -6.61 14.32 -14.31
CA ALA A 44 -7.58 14.18 -13.22
C ALA A 44 -8.91 14.88 -13.53
N GLN A 45 -8.86 16.06 -14.15
CA GLN A 45 -10.06 16.78 -14.59
C GLN A 45 -10.80 16.01 -15.70
N GLY A 46 -10.08 15.47 -16.69
CA GLY A 46 -10.69 14.65 -17.74
C GLY A 46 -11.28 13.34 -17.21
N ALA A 47 -10.64 12.70 -16.23
CA ALA A 47 -11.19 11.52 -15.55
C ALA A 47 -12.43 11.88 -14.72
N LYS A 48 -12.42 13.03 -14.03
CA LYS A 48 -13.59 13.54 -13.29
C LYS A 48 -14.78 13.79 -14.22
N GLU A 49 -14.55 14.41 -15.38
CA GLU A 49 -15.64 14.68 -16.35
C GLU A 49 -16.24 13.37 -16.88
N ARG A 50 -15.42 12.40 -17.29
CA ARG A 50 -15.92 11.09 -17.76
C ARG A 50 -16.67 10.34 -16.66
N MET A 51 -16.15 10.34 -15.42
CA MET A 51 -16.84 9.74 -14.29
C MET A 51 -18.21 10.41 -14.02
N ARG A 52 -18.28 11.74 -14.18
CA ARG A 52 -19.51 12.53 -14.03
C ARG A 52 -20.53 12.26 -15.14
N GLU A 53 -20.07 12.04 -16.36
CA GLU A 53 -20.90 11.67 -17.51
C GLU A 53 -21.50 10.26 -17.35
N GLU A 54 -20.74 9.30 -16.83
CA GLU A 54 -21.17 7.90 -16.69
C GLU A 54 -21.97 7.61 -15.41
N MET A 55 -21.68 8.30 -14.30
CA MET A 55 -22.35 8.07 -13.01
C MET A 55 -23.49 9.06 -12.72
N GLY A 56 -23.68 10.05 -13.59
CA GLY A 56 -24.68 11.11 -13.42
C GLY A 56 -24.27 12.18 -12.39
N PRO A 57 -25.03 13.30 -12.31
CA PRO A 57 -24.72 14.46 -11.47
C PRO A 57 -24.70 14.18 -9.95
N GLU A 58 -25.02 12.97 -9.52
CA GLU A 58 -25.10 12.56 -8.11
C GLU A 58 -23.72 12.29 -7.47
N PHE A 59 -22.65 12.20 -8.29
CA PHE A 59 -21.28 11.96 -7.81
C PHE A 59 -20.52 13.21 -7.33
N ASP A 60 -21.06 14.42 -7.53
CA ASP A 60 -20.36 15.67 -7.21
C ASP A 60 -20.55 16.13 -5.74
N GLU A 61 -21.59 15.67 -5.04
CA GLU A 61 -21.91 16.17 -3.68
C GLU A 61 -21.50 15.23 -2.53
N VAL A 62 -21.33 13.92 -2.77
CA VAL A 62 -21.29 12.93 -1.67
C VAL A 62 -19.87 12.54 -1.22
N ASP A 63 -18.84 12.64 -2.08
CA ASP A 63 -17.55 11.96 -1.80
C ASP A 63 -16.36 12.85 -1.42
N TRP A 64 -16.40 14.16 -1.65
CA TRP A 64 -15.31 15.05 -1.22
C TRP A 64 -15.27 15.27 0.29
N LYS A 65 -16.42 15.13 0.97
CA LYS A 65 -16.56 15.31 2.42
C LYS A 65 -16.22 14.04 3.20
N LYS A 66 -16.31 12.85 2.56
CA LYS A 66 -15.95 11.55 3.14
C LYS A 66 -14.46 11.23 3.00
N LEU A 67 -13.80 11.78 1.97
CA LEU A 67 -12.36 11.65 1.73
C LEU A 67 -11.52 12.74 2.42
N ASP A 68 -12.13 13.65 3.19
CA ASP A 68 -11.39 14.61 4.01
C ASP A 68 -10.72 13.87 5.19
N PRO A 69 -9.38 13.73 5.22
CA PRO A 69 -8.67 12.96 6.25
C PRO A 69 -8.82 13.56 7.67
N ARG A 70 -9.40 14.75 7.79
CA ARG A 70 -9.71 15.40 9.08
C ARG A 70 -11.12 15.06 9.58
N GLN A 71 -11.97 14.48 8.73
CA GLN A 71 -13.34 14.08 9.05
C GLN A 71 -13.50 12.56 9.33
N TYR A 72 -12.41 11.80 9.27
CA TYR A 72 -12.29 10.51 9.96
C TYR A 72 -12.16 10.78 11.47
N ASP A 73 -13.23 11.32 12.07
CA ASP A 73 -13.27 11.74 13.46
C ASP A 73 -13.27 10.47 14.33
N PRO A 74 -12.15 10.14 15.01
CA PRO A 74 -12.00 8.88 15.74
C PRO A 74 -13.08 8.70 16.82
N ARG A 75 -13.66 9.81 17.28
CA ARG A 75 -14.77 9.84 18.24
C ARG A 75 -16.02 9.16 17.71
N ARG A 76 -16.22 9.16 16.38
CA ARG A 76 -17.38 8.54 15.76
C ARG A 76 -17.26 7.01 15.76
N ILE A 77 -16.07 6.49 15.47
CA ILE A 77 -15.73 5.05 15.55
C ILE A 77 -15.85 4.55 17.00
N ILE A 78 -15.39 5.33 17.98
CA ILE A 78 -15.50 4.97 19.40
C ILE A 78 -16.96 4.98 19.87
N ARG A 79 -17.79 5.92 19.38
CA ARG A 79 -19.23 5.95 19.69
C ARG A 79 -19.97 4.77 19.07
N GLU A 80 -19.63 4.39 17.85
CA GLU A 80 -20.15 3.18 17.22
C GLU A 80 -19.74 1.92 18.02
N ALA A 81 -18.50 1.86 18.51
CA ALA A 81 -18.02 0.78 19.40
C ALA A 81 -18.61 0.79 20.83
N LEU A 82 -19.19 1.92 21.28
CA LEU A 82 -19.82 2.07 22.59
C LEU A 82 -21.35 1.92 22.54
N LEU A 83 -21.98 2.13 21.37
CA LEU A 83 -23.43 1.92 21.17
C LEU A 83 -23.75 0.49 20.75
N ASP A 84 -22.81 -0.22 20.11
CA ASP A 84 -22.94 -1.65 19.78
C ASP A 84 -22.42 -2.48 20.97
N ASP A 85 -23.22 -2.52 22.03
CA ASP A 85 -22.92 -3.26 23.27
C ASP A 85 -23.03 -4.78 23.05
N SER A 86 -21.90 -5.42 22.78
CA SER A 86 -21.62 -6.77 23.28
C SER A 86 -20.11 -7.02 23.26
N PRO A 87 -19.43 -7.16 24.40
CA PRO A 87 -18.01 -7.48 24.42
C PRO A 87 -17.81 -8.97 24.09
N PRO A 88 -17.18 -9.36 22.96
CA PRO A 88 -16.51 -10.65 22.94
C PRO A 88 -15.32 -10.52 23.90
N GLU A 89 -15.35 -11.28 25.00
CA GLU A 89 -14.24 -11.39 25.94
C GLU A 89 -12.93 -11.61 25.17
N PRO A 90 -11.87 -10.82 25.45
CA PRO A 90 -10.56 -11.10 24.89
C PRO A 90 -10.02 -12.37 25.53
N VAL A 91 -10.27 -13.52 24.91
CA VAL A 91 -9.64 -14.79 25.29
C VAL A 91 -8.17 -14.74 24.85
N ILE A 92 -7.35 -13.97 25.56
CA ILE A 92 -5.90 -14.09 25.49
C ILE A 92 -5.53 -15.26 26.41
N ALA A 93 -5.70 -16.48 25.89
CA ALA A 93 -5.09 -17.65 26.51
C ALA A 93 -3.58 -17.59 26.23
N PRO A 94 -2.70 -17.46 27.25
CA PRO A 94 -1.28 -17.63 27.04
C PRO A 94 -1.02 -19.10 26.62
N PRO A 95 -0.11 -19.36 25.66
CA PRO A 95 0.29 -20.73 25.38
C PRO A 95 1.01 -21.30 26.60
N SER A 96 0.32 -22.19 27.33
CA SER A 96 0.92 -23.03 28.36
C SER A 96 1.89 -24.00 27.69
N PHE A 97 3.19 -23.76 27.82
CA PHE A 97 4.21 -24.74 27.49
C PHE A 97 4.33 -25.70 28.67
N ASP A 98 3.52 -26.76 28.65
CA ASP A 98 3.73 -27.89 29.56
C ASP A 98 5.03 -28.60 29.19
N LYS A 99 6.05 -28.30 30.00
CA LYS A 99 7.29 -29.03 30.09
C LYS A 99 7.03 -30.33 30.85
N ALA A 100 7.06 -31.47 30.15
CA ALA A 100 7.96 -32.59 30.46
C ALA A 100 7.58 -33.88 29.73
N ALA A 101 8.56 -34.40 28.99
CA ALA A 101 9.00 -35.79 29.00
C ALA A 101 7.97 -36.91 28.78
N ALA A 102 7.98 -37.46 27.57
CA ALA A 102 8.33 -38.88 27.37
C ALA A 102 8.71 -39.09 25.89
N VAL A 103 9.94 -39.53 25.67
CA VAL A 103 10.44 -40.04 24.39
C VAL A 103 10.05 -41.51 24.30
N PRO A 104 9.28 -41.95 23.29
CA PRO A 104 9.40 -43.29 22.76
C PRO A 104 10.34 -43.21 21.56
N THR A 105 11.51 -43.84 21.71
CA THR A 105 12.33 -44.25 20.57
C THR A 105 11.57 -45.33 19.83
N ASP A 106 11.04 -44.98 18.66
CA ASP A 106 10.69 -45.97 17.65
C ASP A 106 11.45 -45.61 16.37
N ASP A 107 12.19 -46.61 15.92
CA ASP A 107 13.03 -46.65 14.74
C ASP A 107 12.15 -46.47 13.51
N ASP A 108 12.07 -45.27 12.96
CA ASP A 108 11.66 -45.02 11.58
C ASP A 108 12.25 -43.68 11.14
N ASP A 109 13.11 -43.73 10.13
CA ASP A 109 13.83 -42.61 9.55
C ASP A 109 12.90 -41.48 9.05
N VAL A 110 12.53 -40.55 9.93
CA VAL A 110 11.90 -39.28 9.51
C VAL A 110 12.99 -38.37 8.96
N VAL A 111 13.36 -38.62 7.71
CA VAL A 111 14.13 -37.70 6.88
C VAL A 111 13.38 -36.37 6.83
N TRP A 112 13.95 -35.34 7.44
CA TRP A 112 13.50 -33.96 7.27
C TRP A 112 13.64 -33.56 5.79
N GLN A 113 12.62 -33.84 4.98
CA GLN A 113 12.54 -33.30 3.64
C GLN A 113 12.30 -31.79 3.74
N LYS A 114 13.37 -31.06 3.46
CA LYS A 114 13.40 -29.61 3.28
C LYS A 114 12.19 -29.20 2.42
N PRO A 115 11.41 -28.17 2.80
CA PRO A 115 10.23 -27.76 2.04
C PRO A 115 10.67 -27.47 0.60
N ARG A 116 10.05 -28.20 -0.35
CA ARG A 116 10.35 -28.06 -1.77
C ARG A 116 10.11 -26.61 -2.16
N THR A 117 11.20 -25.89 -2.41
CA THR A 117 11.15 -24.52 -2.88
C THR A 117 10.30 -24.47 -4.14
N SER A 118 9.45 -23.46 -4.22
CA SER A 118 8.38 -23.29 -5.19
C SER A 118 8.77 -23.60 -6.65
N ARG A 119 7.97 -24.40 -7.35
CA ARG A 119 8.05 -24.57 -8.82
C ARG A 119 8.02 -23.24 -9.60
N ALA A 120 7.50 -22.18 -8.98
CA ALA A 120 7.48 -20.83 -9.53
C ALA A 120 8.88 -20.20 -9.64
N SER A 121 9.74 -20.38 -8.63
CA SER A 121 11.11 -19.84 -8.66
C SER A 121 12.00 -20.57 -9.66
N ASP A 122 11.77 -21.87 -9.86
CA ASP A 122 12.49 -22.66 -10.87
C ASP A 122 12.12 -22.23 -12.30
N ARG A 123 10.84 -21.90 -12.55
CA ARG A 123 10.40 -21.35 -13.85
C ARG A 123 11.01 -20.00 -14.14
N GLN A 124 11.11 -19.11 -13.14
CA GLN A 124 11.72 -17.78 -13.31
C GLN A 124 13.16 -17.90 -13.81
N ARG A 125 13.94 -18.84 -13.23
CA ARG A 125 15.31 -19.13 -13.64
C ARG A 125 15.37 -19.70 -15.05
N GLN A 126 14.47 -20.62 -15.38
CA GLN A 126 14.42 -21.25 -16.68
C GLN A 126 14.09 -20.25 -17.82
N ILE A 127 13.27 -19.23 -17.55
CA ILE A 127 12.99 -18.13 -18.49
C ILE A 127 14.22 -17.23 -18.67
N LEU A 128 14.94 -16.92 -17.58
CA LEU A 128 16.17 -16.12 -17.61
C LEU A 128 17.32 -16.84 -18.36
N GLU A 129 17.36 -18.17 -18.28
CA GLU A 129 18.32 -19.03 -18.97
C GLU A 129 17.93 -19.29 -20.45
N GLY A 130 16.80 -18.74 -20.92
CA GLY A 130 16.37 -18.84 -22.32
C GLY A 130 15.72 -20.19 -22.68
N ASN A 131 15.39 -21.02 -21.71
CA ASN A 131 14.68 -22.28 -21.93
C ASN A 131 13.18 -22.04 -22.20
N ALA A 132 12.60 -22.82 -23.12
CA ALA A 132 11.18 -22.76 -23.43
C ALA A 132 10.33 -23.28 -22.26
N VAL A 133 9.50 -22.41 -21.68
CA VAL A 133 8.53 -22.76 -20.63
C VAL A 133 7.12 -22.72 -21.22
N ALA A 134 6.37 -23.83 -21.08
CA ALA A 134 5.00 -23.91 -21.58
C ALA A 134 4.08 -22.94 -20.82
N PRO A 135 3.21 -22.18 -21.52
CA PRO A 135 2.26 -21.29 -20.87
C PRO A 135 1.28 -22.09 -20.00
N PRO A 136 0.79 -21.50 -18.88
CA PRO A 136 -0.22 -22.16 -18.06
C PRO A 136 -1.49 -22.41 -18.90
N PRO A 137 -2.18 -23.55 -18.69
CA PRO A 137 -3.42 -23.83 -19.38
C PRO A 137 -4.45 -22.75 -19.03
N PHE A 138 -5.14 -22.24 -20.05
CA PHE A 138 -6.24 -21.30 -19.84
C PHE A 138 -7.43 -22.07 -19.28
N ASP A 139 -7.93 -21.62 -18.13
CA ASP A 139 -9.15 -22.15 -17.54
C ASP A 139 -10.34 -21.46 -18.21
N LEU A 140 -11.09 -22.24 -19.01
CA LEU A 140 -12.25 -21.77 -19.76
C LEU A 140 -13.52 -21.69 -18.90
N GLU A 141 -13.47 -22.11 -17.63
CA GLU A 141 -14.62 -22.08 -16.72
C GLU A 141 -14.78 -20.75 -15.97
N ALA A 142 -13.89 -19.77 -16.19
CA ALA A 142 -13.90 -18.48 -15.49
C ALA A 142 -14.67 -17.35 -16.21
N THR A 143 -15.80 -17.64 -16.87
CA THR A 143 -16.71 -16.65 -17.51
C THR A 143 -18.06 -16.61 -16.83
#